data_AF-A0A3M0JQ22-F1
#
_entry.id   AF-A0A3M0JQ22-F1
#
_cell.length_a   1.000
_cell.length_b   1.000
_cell.length_c   1.000
_cell.angle_alpha   90.00
_cell.angle_beta   90.00
_cell.angle_gamma   90.00
#
_symmetry.space_group_name_H-M   'P 1'
#
loop_
_entity.id
_entity.type
_entity.pdbx_description
1 polymer ?
#
loop_
_entity_poly.entity_id
_entity_poly.type
_entity_poly.pdbx_seq_one_letter_code
_entity_poly.pdbx_strand_id
1 'polypeptide(L)'
;MEATGTTGRGGCSAAGRPARYSTGTRELVRAMMEELQVTHSQKRYLMDYVKRDLEKEKRRLQNILATGKDEVEDKVEQVFIQKKEEEIAKPDRFEELTNEIQERRDFLAEMEALGQGKKYQGIVLTEISQKLHEMEIIDKKRSEEMRNTVAKAFPVGNKSNLQD
;
A
#
# COMPACT_ATOMS: atom_id res chain seq x y z
N MET A 1 12.19 -1.46 -73.89
CA MET A 1 11.69 -0.48 -72.90
C MET A 1 11.12 -1.29 -71.76
N GLU A 2 11.93 -1.57 -70.75
CA GLU A 2 11.58 -2.35 -69.56
C GLU A 2 11.51 -1.35 -68.40
N ALA A 3 10.34 -1.19 -67.78
CA ALA A 3 10.16 -0.38 -66.59
C ALA A 3 9.63 -1.28 -65.47
N THR A 4 10.55 -1.65 -64.59
CA THR A 4 10.37 -2.49 -63.42
C THR A 4 9.71 -1.72 -62.28
N GLY A 5 8.69 -2.34 -61.67
CA GLY A 5 8.49 -2.43 -60.21
C GLY A 5 8.38 -1.13 -59.41
N THR A 6 7.15 -0.66 -59.18
CA THR A 6 6.83 0.28 -58.12
C THR A 6 6.92 -0.40 -56.75
N THR A 7 7.90 0.02 -55.95
CA THR A 7 8.13 -0.39 -54.58
C THR A 7 6.98 0.03 -53.66
N GLY A 8 6.55 -0.92 -52.84
CA GLY A 8 5.49 -0.79 -51.86
C GLY A 8 5.80 0.22 -50.75
N ARG A 9 4.74 0.96 -50.42
CA ARG A 9 4.54 1.75 -49.22
C ARG A 9 4.51 0.84 -47.98
N GLY A 10 5.54 0.90 -47.15
CA GLY A 10 5.54 0.42 -45.76
C GLY A 10 6.33 1.44 -44.95
N GLY A 11 5.72 2.20 -44.05
CA GLY A 11 5.00 1.72 -42.88
C GLY A 11 5.97 1.80 -41.70
N CYS A 12 6.04 2.97 -41.08
CA CYS A 12 6.99 3.34 -40.03
C CYS A 12 6.94 2.37 -38.83
N SER A 13 7.98 1.57 -38.61
CA SER A 13 8.18 0.89 -37.33
C SER A 13 8.98 1.78 -36.37
N ALA A 14 8.27 2.53 -35.53
CA ALA A 14 8.84 3.16 -34.34
C ALA A 14 8.62 2.22 -33.14
N ALA A 15 9.46 1.19 -33.02
CA ALA A 15 9.54 0.40 -31.80
C ALA A 15 10.18 1.24 -30.68
N GLY A 16 9.57 1.22 -29.49
CA GLY A 16 10.30 1.44 -28.24
C GLY A 16 10.20 2.79 -27.54
N ARG A 17 9.16 3.61 -27.74
CA ARG A 17 8.88 4.71 -26.81
C ARG A 17 7.58 4.46 -26.05
N PRO A 18 7.60 4.38 -24.70
CA PRO A 18 6.36 4.39 -23.93
C PRO A 18 5.58 5.65 -24.31
N ALA A 19 4.28 5.50 -24.52
CA ALA A 19 3.39 6.60 -24.87
C ALA A 19 3.67 7.77 -23.92
N ARG A 20 4.22 8.86 -24.44
CA ARG A 20 4.44 10.07 -23.65
C ARG A 20 3.08 10.67 -23.39
N TYR A 21 2.56 10.43 -22.18
CA TYR A 21 1.34 11.07 -21.72
C TYR A 21 1.41 12.57 -21.97
N SER A 22 0.31 13.12 -22.52
CA SER A 22 0.20 14.56 -22.75
C SER A 22 0.38 15.32 -21.43
N THR A 23 0.80 16.57 -21.50
CA THR A 23 0.96 17.41 -20.31
C THR A 23 -0.33 17.45 -19.51
N GLY A 24 -1.48 17.62 -20.17
CA GLY A 24 -2.80 17.58 -19.52
C GLY A 24 -3.14 16.24 -18.87
N THR A 25 -2.79 15.11 -19.51
CA THR A 25 -2.99 13.77 -18.90
C THR A 25 -2.08 13.56 -17.69
N ARG A 26 -0.84 14.05 -17.73
CA ARG A 26 0.09 13.97 -16.59
C ARG A 26 -0.35 14.85 -15.43
N GLU A 27 -0.84 16.04 -15.73
CA GLU A 27 -1.37 16.97 -14.74
C GLU A 27 -2.66 16.41 -14.12
N LEU A 28 -3.55 15.82 -14.93
CA LEU A 28 -4.74 15.14 -14.45
C LEU A 28 -4.39 13.96 -13.54
N VAL A 29 -3.46 13.09 -13.95
CA VAL A 29 -3.02 11.96 -13.10
C VAL A 29 -2.35 12.47 -11.81
N ARG A 30 -1.57 13.55 -11.88
CA ARG A 30 -0.96 14.18 -10.70
C ARG A 30 -2.02 14.76 -9.77
N ALA A 31 -2.97 15.52 -10.30
CA ALA A 31 -4.09 16.09 -9.55
C ALA A 31 -4.96 14.99 -8.93
N MET A 32 -5.28 13.93 -9.68
CA MET A 32 -5.98 12.75 -9.17
C MET A 32 -5.19 12.06 -8.05
N MET A 33 -3.85 12.09 -8.07
CA MET A 33 -2.98 11.55 -7.01
C MET A 33 -2.73 12.51 -5.83
N GLU A 34 -3.05 13.81 -5.98
CA GLU A 34 -2.93 14.86 -4.96
C GLU A 34 -4.27 15.13 -4.24
N GLU A 35 -5.38 15.12 -4.97
CA GLU A 35 -6.73 15.34 -4.43
C GLU A 35 -7.24 14.14 -3.61
N LEU A 36 -6.81 12.94 -3.97
CA LEU A 36 -6.90 11.78 -3.11
C LEU A 36 -5.84 11.95 -2.01
N GLN A 37 -6.28 12.27 -0.78
CA GLN A 37 -5.45 12.31 0.45
C GLN A 37 -4.90 10.93 0.83
N VAL A 38 -4.25 10.28 -0.12
CA VAL A 38 -3.74 8.92 -0.01
C VAL A 38 -2.36 9.05 0.60
N THR A 39 -2.21 8.53 1.82
CA THR A 39 -0.92 8.52 2.53
C THR A 39 0.14 7.81 1.69
N HIS A 40 1.43 8.11 1.89
CA HIS A 40 2.51 7.51 1.09
C HIS A 40 2.47 5.96 1.12
N SER A 41 2.06 5.39 2.25
CA SER A 41 1.81 3.96 2.43
C SER A 41 0.65 3.44 1.56
N GLN A 42 -0.46 4.17 1.50
CA GLN A 42 -1.59 3.83 0.63
C GLN A 42 -1.22 3.99 -0.86
N LYS A 43 -0.36 4.97 -1.23
CA LYS A 43 0.18 5.12 -2.59
C LYS A 43 1.05 3.93 -2.97
N ARG A 44 1.89 3.46 -2.05
CA ARG A 44 2.74 2.27 -2.26
C ARG A 44 1.90 1.00 -2.40
N TYR A 45 0.88 0.83 -1.55
CA TYR A 45 -0.05 -0.29 -1.67
C TYR A 45 -0.80 -0.29 -3.01
N LEU A 46 -1.31 0.86 -3.45
CA LEU A 46 -1.98 1.00 -4.74
C LEU A 46 -1.03 0.71 -5.90
N MET A 47 0.21 1.20 -5.83
CA MET A 47 1.24 0.94 -6.84
C MET A 47 1.64 -0.53 -6.90
N ASP A 48 1.77 -1.21 -5.76
CA ASP A 48 2.13 -2.62 -5.71
C ASP A 48 0.95 -3.51 -6.15
N TYR A 49 -0.30 -3.10 -5.86
CA TYR A 49 -1.50 -3.73 -6.39
C TYR A 49 -1.55 -3.65 -7.93
N VAL A 50 -1.41 -2.44 -8.49
CA VAL A 50 -1.42 -2.21 -9.95
C VAL A 50 -0.27 -2.92 -10.66
N LYS A 51 0.93 -2.99 -10.05
CA LYS A 51 2.07 -3.72 -10.63
C LYS A 51 1.80 -5.22 -10.73
N ARG A 52 1.23 -5.84 -9.68
CA ARG A 52 0.91 -7.27 -9.68
C ARG A 52 -0.12 -7.62 -10.76
N ASP A 53 -1.15 -6.80 -10.92
CA ASP A 53 -2.14 -6.98 -11.98
C ASP A 53 -1.53 -6.80 -13.38
N LEU A 54 -0.63 -5.81 -13.53
CA LEU A 54 0.09 -5.60 -14.79
C LEU A 54 1.01 -6.78 -15.15
N GLU A 55 1.68 -7.39 -14.17
CA GLU A 55 2.52 -8.58 -14.39
C GLU A 55 1.69 -9.81 -14.75
N LYS A 56 0.53 -10.00 -14.11
CA LYS A 56 -0.43 -11.06 -14.47
C LYS A 56 -0.94 -10.90 -15.90
N GLU A 57 -1.39 -9.69 -16.27
CA GLU A 57 -1.89 -9.42 -17.62
C GLU A 57 -0.76 -9.55 -18.66
N LYS A 58 0.47 -9.13 -18.34
CA LYS A 58 1.64 -9.34 -19.21
C LYS A 58 1.89 -10.82 -19.47
N ARG A 59 1.80 -11.66 -18.43
CA ARG A 59 1.98 -13.12 -18.53
C ARG A 59 0.85 -13.76 -19.34
N ARG A 60 -0.40 -13.34 -19.13
CA ARG A 60 -1.56 -13.78 -19.91
C ARG A 60 -1.37 -13.45 -21.40
N LEU A 61 -1.04 -12.20 -21.72
CA LEU A 61 -0.79 -11.76 -23.09
C LEU A 61 0.38 -12.52 -23.73
N GLN A 62 1.43 -12.82 -22.96
CA GLN A 62 2.55 -13.64 -23.43
C GLN A 62 2.09 -15.07 -23.78
N ASN A 63 1.24 -15.69 -22.96
CA ASN A 63 0.68 -17.02 -23.23
C ASN A 63 -0.23 -17.02 -24.47
N ILE A 64 -1.03 -15.96 -24.65
CA ILE A 64 -1.87 -15.79 -25.85
C ILE A 64 -1.00 -15.64 -27.10
N LEU A 65 0.04 -14.80 -27.04
CA LEU A 65 0.96 -14.57 -28.17
C LEU A 65 1.77 -15.82 -28.54
N ALA A 66 2.19 -16.61 -27.55
CA ALA A 66 3.02 -17.79 -27.75
C ALA A 66 2.21 -19.02 -28.18
N THR A 67 1.07 -19.26 -27.53
CA THR A 67 0.34 -20.54 -27.61
C THR A 67 -1.05 -20.38 -28.26
N GLY A 68 -1.53 -19.15 -28.43
CA GLY A 68 -2.85 -18.87 -29.02
C GLY A 68 -4.04 -19.26 -28.13
N LYS A 69 -3.81 -19.57 -26.85
CA LYS A 69 -4.83 -20.01 -25.90
C LYS A 69 -4.84 -19.10 -24.67
N ASP A 70 -6.02 -18.61 -24.32
CA ASP A 70 -6.29 -17.87 -23.09
C ASP A 70 -6.62 -18.89 -22.00
N GLU A 71 -5.60 -19.38 -21.30
CA GLU A 71 -5.81 -20.23 -20.12
C GLU A 71 -6.20 -19.34 -18.96
N VAL A 72 -7.51 -19.20 -18.79
CA VAL A 72 -8.10 -18.47 -17.69
C VAL A 72 -7.89 -19.29 -16.40
N GLU A 73 -7.03 -18.82 -15.50
CA GLU A 73 -6.92 -19.28 -14.10
C GLU A 73 -8.17 -18.89 -13.27
N ASP A 74 -9.33 -18.79 -13.90
CA ASP A 74 -10.56 -18.18 -13.37
C ASP A 74 -11.31 -19.02 -12.33
N LYS A 75 -10.84 -20.22 -12.02
CA LYS A 75 -11.53 -21.10 -11.05
C LYS A 75 -10.87 -21.18 -9.68
N VAL A 76 -9.62 -20.72 -9.55
CA VAL A 76 -8.89 -20.76 -8.27
C VAL A 76 -8.86 -19.39 -7.60
N GLU A 77 -9.00 -18.31 -8.36
CA GLU A 77 -8.94 -16.95 -7.84
C GLU A 77 -10.22 -16.49 -7.11
N GLN A 78 -11.44 -16.96 -7.46
CA GLN A 78 -12.64 -16.58 -6.71
C GLN A 78 -12.66 -17.08 -5.25
N VAL A 79 -12.01 -18.22 -4.96
CA VAL A 79 -11.90 -18.75 -3.59
C VAL A 79 -10.75 -18.09 -2.82
N PHE A 80 -9.69 -17.67 -3.51
CA PHE A 80 -8.54 -17.01 -2.88
C PHE A 80 -8.77 -15.51 -2.63
N ILE A 81 -9.58 -14.85 -3.46
CA ILE A 81 -9.98 -13.45 -3.28
C ILE A 81 -10.88 -13.32 -2.04
N GLN A 82 -11.85 -14.23 -1.84
CA GLN A 82 -12.69 -14.22 -0.63
C GLN A 82 -11.90 -14.51 0.66
N LYS A 83 -10.85 -15.35 0.59
CA LYS A 83 -10.03 -15.69 1.76
C LYS A 83 -8.96 -14.66 2.11
N LYS A 84 -8.48 -13.87 1.14
CA LYS A 84 -7.46 -12.84 1.39
C LYS A 84 -8.08 -11.50 1.78
N GLU A 85 -9.34 -11.26 1.49
CA GLU A 85 -10.07 -10.07 1.97
C GLU A 85 -10.30 -10.11 3.50
N GLU A 86 -10.31 -11.29 4.12
CA GLU A 86 -10.31 -11.43 5.60
C GLU A 86 -8.91 -11.27 6.24
N GLU A 87 -7.83 -11.34 5.46
CA GLU A 87 -6.45 -11.25 5.97
C GLU A 87 -5.69 -9.99 5.49
N ILE A 88 -6.36 -9.08 4.79
CA ILE A 88 -6.07 -7.66 4.97
C ILE A 88 -6.78 -7.27 6.27
N ALA A 89 -6.32 -7.84 7.39
CA ALA A 89 -6.63 -7.27 8.68
C ALA A 89 -6.30 -5.80 8.53
N LYS A 90 -7.32 -4.93 8.60
CA LYS A 90 -7.15 -3.47 8.61
C LYS A 90 -5.86 -3.22 9.39
N PRO A 91 -4.80 -2.65 8.76
CA PRO A 91 -3.53 -2.49 9.42
C PRO A 91 -3.84 -1.97 10.80
N ASP A 92 -3.47 -2.75 11.82
CA ASP A 92 -3.84 -2.38 13.17
C ASP A 92 -3.31 -0.96 13.37
N ARG A 93 -4.09 -0.05 13.93
CA ARG A 93 -3.69 1.36 14.06
C ARG A 93 -2.28 1.48 14.67
N PHE A 94 -1.92 0.53 15.52
CA PHE A 94 -0.58 0.33 16.06
C PHE A 94 0.50 0.11 14.98
N GLU A 95 0.27 -0.79 14.03
CA GLU A 95 1.16 -1.08 12.91
C GLU A 95 1.26 0.09 11.91
N GLU A 96 0.18 0.84 11.70
CA GLU A 96 0.24 2.09 10.94
C GLU A 96 1.19 3.08 11.63
N LEU A 97 1.06 3.27 12.94
CA LEU A 97 1.90 4.18 13.72
C LEU A 97 3.38 3.77 13.74
N THR A 98 3.69 2.47 13.82
CA THR A 98 5.09 2.01 13.76
C THR A 98 5.72 2.32 12.42
N ASN A 99 4.99 2.10 11.32
CA ASN A 99 5.44 2.43 9.97
C ASN A 99 5.67 3.94 9.81
N GLU A 100 4.73 4.76 10.27
CA GLU A 100 4.86 6.22 10.21
C GLU A 100 6.05 6.74 11.02
N ILE A 101 6.32 6.16 12.21
CA ILE A 101 7.52 6.50 12.99
C ILE A 101 8.78 6.17 12.19
N GLN A 102 8.83 5.00 11.54
CA GLN A 102 9.99 4.60 10.76
C GLN A 102 10.20 5.51 9.56
N GLU A 103 9.15 5.87 8.82
CA GLU A 103 9.23 6.83 7.70
C GLU A 103 9.79 8.19 8.14
N ARG A 104 9.40 8.69 9.32
CA ARG A 104 9.92 9.96 9.85
C ARG A 104 11.40 9.86 10.23
N ARG A 105 11.86 8.70 10.71
CA ARG A 105 13.29 8.44 10.96
C ARG A 105 14.09 8.38 9.66
N ASP A 106 13.57 7.70 8.66
CA ASP A 106 14.23 7.57 7.36
C ASP A 106 14.32 8.93 6.66
N PHE A 107 13.25 9.72 6.71
CA PHE A 107 13.25 11.11 6.26
C PHE A 107 14.36 11.94 6.94
N LEU A 108 14.54 11.81 8.25
CA LEU A 108 15.60 12.54 8.95
C LEU A 108 16.99 12.09 8.49
N ALA A 109 17.18 10.78 8.26
CA ALA A 109 18.44 10.24 7.75
C ALA A 109 18.74 10.76 6.33
N GLU A 110 17.74 10.83 5.46
CA GLU A 110 17.87 11.44 4.13
C GLU A 110 18.24 12.92 4.22
N MET A 111 17.58 13.68 5.10
CA MET A 111 17.86 15.09 5.30
C MET A 111 19.23 15.32 5.95
N GLU A 112 19.70 14.41 6.79
CA GLU A 112 21.05 14.44 7.35
C GLU A 112 22.11 14.14 6.30
N ALA A 113 21.87 13.18 5.41
CA ALA A 113 22.73 12.92 4.25
C ALA A 113 22.85 14.14 3.31
N LEU A 114 21.78 14.94 3.21
CA LEU A 114 21.75 16.23 2.51
C LEU A 114 22.34 17.40 3.32
N GLY A 115 22.82 17.17 4.54
CA GLY A 115 23.37 18.18 5.45
C GLY A 115 22.34 19.11 6.09
N GLN A 116 21.04 18.84 5.91
CA GLN A 116 19.92 19.65 6.41
C GLN A 116 19.24 19.07 7.65
N GLY A 117 19.74 17.96 8.21
CA GLY A 117 19.14 17.27 9.36
C GLY A 117 18.79 18.19 10.53
N LYS A 118 19.67 19.14 10.88
CA LYS A 118 19.44 20.11 11.98
C LYS A 118 18.18 20.97 11.80
N LYS A 119 17.77 21.25 10.57
CA LYS A 119 16.56 22.06 10.29
C LYS A 119 15.28 21.29 10.61
N TYR A 120 15.30 19.99 10.36
CA TYR A 120 14.11 19.14 10.46
C TYR A 120 14.06 18.32 11.75
N GLN A 121 15.19 18.16 12.44
CA GLN A 121 15.32 17.33 13.64
C GLN A 121 14.25 17.64 14.69
N GLY A 122 14.03 18.91 15.05
CA GLY A 122 13.02 19.27 16.07
C GLY A 122 11.59 18.91 15.66
N ILE A 123 11.24 19.15 14.40
CA ILE A 123 9.91 18.87 13.84
C ILE A 123 9.68 17.35 13.83
N VAL A 124 10.65 16.60 13.29
CA VAL A 124 10.59 15.14 13.20
C VAL A 124 10.48 14.50 14.60
N LEU A 125 11.28 14.95 15.56
CA LEU A 125 11.23 14.43 16.93
C LEU A 125 9.87 14.65 17.59
N THR A 126 9.26 15.81 17.32
CA THR A 126 7.94 16.14 17.87
C THR A 126 6.87 15.21 17.29
N GLU A 127 6.92 14.95 15.98
CA GLU A 127 5.98 14.04 15.31
C GLU A 127 6.18 12.58 15.73
N ILE A 128 7.43 12.12 15.89
CA ILE A 128 7.71 10.79 16.45
C ILE A 128 7.12 10.68 17.86
N SER A 129 7.30 11.71 18.69
CA SER A 129 6.76 11.73 20.06
C SER A 129 5.22 11.69 20.06
N GLN A 130 4.57 12.42 19.15
CA GLN A 130 3.12 12.40 19.00
C GLN A 130 2.61 11.00 18.63
N LYS A 131 3.26 10.34 17.67
CA LYS A 131 2.91 8.97 17.23
C LYS A 131 3.14 7.93 18.33
N LEU A 132 4.24 8.06 19.08
CA LEU A 132 4.50 7.21 20.25
C LEU A 132 3.43 7.37 21.34
N HIS A 133 2.96 8.59 21.58
CA HIS A 133 1.90 8.81 22.55
C HIS A 133 0.58 8.18 22.11
N GLU A 134 0.24 8.28 20.83
CA GLU A 134 -0.95 7.62 20.28
C GLU A 134 -0.89 6.11 20.44
N MET A 135 0.29 5.52 20.19
CA MET A 135 0.56 4.10 20.42
C MET A 135 0.32 3.69 21.88
N GLU A 136 0.81 4.49 22.82
CA GLU A 136 0.60 4.27 24.26
C GLU A 136 -0.88 4.31 24.66
N ILE A 137 -1.66 5.23 24.07
CA ILE A 137 -3.12 5.32 24.32
C ILE A 137 -3.83 4.04 23.88
N ILE A 138 -3.47 3.52 22.71
CA ILE A 138 -4.05 2.28 22.16
C ILE A 138 -3.76 1.11 23.10
N ASP A 139 -2.52 0.96 23.55
CA ASP A 139 -2.13 -0.10 24.48
C ASP A 139 -2.84 0.01 25.83
N LYS A 140 -2.95 1.22 26.38
CA LYS A 140 -3.71 1.46 27.61
C LYS A 140 -5.15 1.01 27.46
N LYS A 141 -5.82 1.42 26.39
CA LYS A 141 -7.22 1.04 26.12
C LYS A 141 -7.39 -0.48 26.00
N ARG A 142 -6.51 -1.17 25.26
CA ARG A 142 -6.52 -2.64 25.14
C ARG A 142 -6.33 -3.33 26.47
N SER A 143 -5.40 -2.84 27.28
CA SER A 143 -5.12 -3.40 28.60
C SER A 143 -6.31 -3.24 29.56
N GLU A 144 -7.07 -2.15 29.43
CA GLU A 144 -8.29 -1.93 30.20
C GLU A 144 -9.42 -2.85 29.74
N GLU A 145 -9.62 -3.01 28.44
CA GLU A 145 -10.57 -3.97 27.89
C GLU A 145 -10.25 -5.41 28.34
N MET A 146 -8.99 -5.83 28.26
CA MET A 146 -8.55 -7.12 28.81
C MET A 146 -8.82 -7.23 30.31
N ARG A 147 -8.43 -6.24 31.12
CA ARG A 147 -8.72 -6.25 32.57
C ARG A 147 -10.22 -6.36 32.86
N ASN A 148 -11.06 -5.64 32.12
CA ASN A 148 -12.51 -5.69 32.27
C ASN A 148 -13.08 -7.07 31.90
N THR A 149 -12.60 -7.70 30.82
CA THR A 149 -13.03 -9.05 30.45
C THR A 149 -12.63 -10.09 31.50
N VAL A 150 -11.41 -10.00 32.05
CA VAL A 150 -10.92 -10.89 33.11
C VAL A 150 -11.73 -10.70 34.40
N ALA A 151 -12.00 -9.45 34.80
CA ALA A 151 -12.82 -9.15 35.98
C ALA A 151 -14.27 -9.64 35.82
N LYS A 152 -14.82 -9.60 34.61
CA LYS A 152 -16.16 -10.13 34.30
C LYS A 152 -16.19 -11.67 34.24
N ALA A 153 -15.13 -12.29 33.74
CA ALA A 153 -15.00 -13.76 33.66
C ALA A 153 -14.74 -14.40 35.02
N PHE A 154 -14.08 -13.67 35.93
CA PHE A 154 -13.81 -14.10 37.30
C PHE A 154 -14.36 -13.07 38.29
N PRO A 155 -15.69 -13.02 38.52
CA PRO A 155 -16.22 -12.27 39.64
C PRO A 155 -15.72 -12.95 40.91
N VAL A 156 -14.70 -12.38 41.56
CA VAL A 156 -14.26 -12.81 42.89
C VAL A 156 -15.46 -12.66 43.82
N GLY A 157 -16.13 -13.79 44.08
CA GLY A 157 -17.30 -13.87 44.92
C GLY A 157 -16.91 -13.64 46.36
N ASN A 158 -16.99 -12.40 46.83
CA ASN A 158 -16.98 -12.12 48.25
C ASN A 158 -18.41 -12.28 48.80
N LYS A 159 -18.73 -13.49 49.26
CA LYS A 159 -19.82 -13.73 50.21
C LYS A 159 -19.33 -14.60 51.36
N SER A 160 -19.17 -13.96 52.52
CA SER A 160 -19.45 -14.48 53.86
C SER A 160 -19.16 -13.30 54.80
N ASN A 161 -20.12 -12.44 55.15
CA ASN A 161 -21.26 -12.72 56.03
C ASN A 161 -20.85 -13.68 57.16
N LEU A 162 -20.20 -13.12 58.18
CA LEU A 162 -20.04 -13.74 59.48
C LEU A 162 -20.90 -12.94 60.46
N GLN A 163 -22.14 -13.39 60.62
CA GLN A 163 -22.93 -13.10 61.81
C GLN A 163 -22.49 -14.11 62.87
N ASP A 164 -21.99 -13.60 63.98
CA ASP A 164 -22.17 -14.15 65.33
C ASP A 164 -22.27 -12.96 66.29
#